data_AF-L8WHJ9-F1
#
_entry.id   AF-L8WHJ9-F1
#
_cell.length_a   1.000
_cell.length_b   1.000
_cell.length_c   1.000
_cell.angle_alpha   90.00
_cell.angle_beta   90.00
_cell.angle_gamma   90.00
#
_symmetry.space_group_name_H-M   'P 1'
#
loop_
_entity.id
_entity.type
_entity.pdbx_description
1 polymer ?
#
loop_
_entity_poly.entity_id
_entity_poly.type
_entity_poly.pdbx_seq_one_letter_code
_entity_poly.pdbx_strand_id
1 'polypeptide(L)'
;MIKGLVVVIDALDECSNTNGVRTVLDVLFRTTPSLALKFFVTSRPEPDIRHRIEAQSDHNRSVCVLHEIEKSLVEADIKLYLCDELGNGVSEHDLIKLAKRSGNLFIYAATAIRYIRPTGTMVDPDRLETILTSSTNSGFQHSEIDKLYTTILEAAMHQSGREPQEQQQMRLILWTAVCTREQQR
;
A
#
# COMPACT_ATOMS: atom_id res chain seq x y z
N MET A 1 -25.92 16.59 23.72
CA MET A 1 -25.43 15.20 23.79
C MET A 1 -24.87 14.86 22.41
N ILE A 2 -23.55 14.72 22.27
CA ILE A 2 -22.92 14.45 20.97
C ILE A 2 -23.19 12.97 20.64
N LYS A 3 -24.14 12.70 19.75
CA LYS A 3 -24.34 11.35 19.18
C LYS A 3 -23.51 11.25 17.91
N GLY A 4 -22.69 10.20 17.80
CA GLY A 4 -21.98 9.87 16.57
C GLY A 4 -20.55 10.39 16.45
N LEU A 5 -19.86 10.68 17.56
CA LEU A 5 -18.43 11.00 17.50
C LEU A 5 -17.61 9.72 17.28
N VAL A 6 -16.80 9.73 16.21
CA VAL A 6 -15.83 8.68 15.88
C VAL A 6 -14.42 9.23 16.06
N VAL A 7 -13.57 8.47 16.76
CA VAL A 7 -12.14 8.76 16.88
C VAL A 7 -11.39 7.78 15.99
N VAL A 8 -10.63 8.31 15.03
CA VAL A 8 -9.77 7.51 14.14
C VAL A 8 -8.35 7.52 14.68
N ILE A 9 -7.78 6.34 14.90
CA ILE A 9 -6.38 6.13 15.26
C ILE A 9 -5.73 5.42 14.09
N ASP A 10 -4.96 6.15 13.31
CA ASP A 10 -4.32 5.62 12.11
C ASP A 10 -2.91 5.08 12.42
N ALA A 11 -2.55 3.97 11.80
CA ALA A 11 -1.23 3.34 11.85
C ALA A 11 -0.68 3.17 13.28
N LEU A 12 -1.45 2.54 14.16
CA LEU A 12 -1.09 2.38 15.58
C LEU A 12 0.28 1.70 15.78
N ASP A 13 0.68 0.82 14.86
CA ASP A 13 1.98 0.13 14.86
C ASP A 13 3.18 1.04 14.60
N GLU A 14 3.00 2.24 14.06
CA GLU A 14 4.06 3.24 13.84
C GLU A 14 4.45 3.98 15.14
N CYS A 15 3.79 3.67 16.25
CA CYS A 15 4.17 4.18 17.56
C CYS A 15 5.44 3.48 18.07
N SER A 16 6.50 4.24 18.29
CA SER A 16 7.80 3.71 18.76
C SER A 16 7.76 3.05 20.15
N ASN A 17 6.76 3.37 20.98
CA ASN A 17 6.58 2.75 22.29
C ASN A 17 5.58 1.59 22.24
N THR A 18 6.09 0.37 22.07
CA THR A 18 5.28 -0.87 22.05
C THR A 18 4.46 -1.05 23.34
N ASN A 19 4.99 -0.67 24.50
CA ASN A 19 4.23 -0.72 25.76
C ASN A 19 3.09 0.31 25.78
N GLY A 20 3.31 1.48 25.18
CA GLY A 20 2.30 2.49 24.95
C GLY A 20 1.17 1.96 24.06
N VAL A 21 1.50 1.33 22.94
CA VAL A 21 0.53 0.69 22.04
C VAL A 21 -0.34 -0.33 22.79
N ARG A 22 0.29 -1.22 23.56
CA ARG A 22 -0.42 -2.21 24.39
C ARG A 22 -1.38 -1.53 25.38
N THR A 23 -0.89 -0.50 26.08
CA THR A 23 -1.69 0.25 27.06
C THR A 23 -2.89 0.92 26.40
N VAL A 24 -2.70 1.53 25.23
CA VAL A 24 -3.78 2.16 24.45
C VAL A 24 -4.85 1.13 24.09
N LEU A 25 -4.45 -0.02 23.54
CA LEU A 25 -5.39 -1.11 23.22
C LEU A 25 -6.16 -1.58 24.45
N ASP A 26 -5.47 -1.85 25.56
CA ASP A 26 -6.10 -2.32 26.80
C ASP A 26 -7.11 -1.29 27.37
N VAL A 27 -6.79 0.02 27.27
CA VAL A 27 -7.71 1.10 27.67
C VAL A 27 -8.91 1.16 26.73
N LEU A 28 -8.71 1.10 25.42
CA LEU A 28 -9.79 1.14 24.44
C LEU A 28 -10.75 -0.04 24.63
N PHE A 29 -10.23 -1.25 24.83
CA PHE A 29 -11.04 -2.45 25.09
C PHE A 29 -11.88 -2.30 26.35
N ARG A 30 -11.28 -1.78 27.45
CA ARG A 30 -12.01 -1.59 28.71
C ARG A 30 -13.07 -0.49 28.66
N THR A 31 -12.81 0.61 27.96
CA THR A 31 -13.59 1.84 28.09
C THR A 31 -14.67 2.00 27.02
N THR A 32 -14.43 1.55 25.80
CA THR A 32 -15.34 1.74 24.65
C THR A 32 -16.78 1.27 24.92
N PRO A 33 -17.04 0.12 25.58
CA PRO A 33 -18.42 -0.32 25.86
C PRO A 33 -19.23 0.64 26.74
N SER A 34 -18.56 1.47 27.53
CA SER A 34 -19.18 2.44 28.46
C SER A 34 -19.22 3.88 27.94
N LEU A 35 -18.61 4.13 26.77
CA LEU A 35 -18.51 5.44 26.16
C LEU A 35 -19.52 5.56 25.01
N ALA A 36 -20.14 6.74 24.89
CA ALA A 36 -20.92 7.09 23.70
C ALA A 36 -20.01 7.49 22.51
N LEU A 37 -18.87 6.82 22.35
CA LEU A 37 -17.83 7.06 21.35
C LEU A 37 -17.56 5.78 20.56
N LYS A 38 -17.27 5.92 19.27
CA LYS A 38 -16.77 4.83 18.44
C LYS A 38 -15.30 5.06 18.11
N PHE A 39 -14.50 4.00 18.13
CA PHE A 39 -13.10 4.05 17.75
C PHE A 39 -12.90 3.25 16.46
N PHE A 40 -12.19 3.83 15.49
CA PHE A 40 -11.72 3.14 14.30
C PHE A 40 -10.20 3.15 14.32
N VAL A 41 -9.60 1.98 14.48
CA VAL A 41 -8.16 1.82 14.67
C VAL A 41 -7.61 1.01 13.51
N THR A 42 -6.57 1.53 12.86
CA THR A 42 -5.84 0.81 11.80
C THR A 42 -4.45 0.45 12.32
N SER A 43 -3.94 -0.70 11.92
CA SER A 43 -2.56 -1.10 12.15
C SER A 43 -2.12 -2.19 11.17
N ARG A 44 -0.82 -2.36 10.99
CA ARG A 44 -0.25 -3.62 10.49
C ARG A 44 -0.54 -4.77 11.47
N PRO A 45 -0.55 -6.03 10.99
CA PRO A 45 -0.80 -7.21 11.84
C PRO A 45 0.45 -7.60 12.63
N GLU A 46 1.09 -6.63 13.31
CA GLU A 46 2.24 -6.89 14.16
C GLU A 46 1.86 -7.90 15.26
N PRO A 47 2.73 -8.90 15.56
CA PRO A 47 2.37 -10.01 16.44
C PRO A 47 1.80 -9.57 17.80
N ASP A 48 2.36 -8.52 18.38
CA ASP A 48 1.93 -7.96 19.66
C ASP A 48 0.51 -7.39 19.63
N ILE A 49 0.18 -6.67 18.55
CA ILE A 49 -1.15 -6.07 18.35
C ILE A 49 -2.16 -7.19 18.08
N ARG A 50 -1.81 -8.13 17.19
CA ARG A 50 -2.65 -9.27 16.82
C ARG A 50 -2.99 -10.14 18.02
N HIS A 51 -2.00 -10.53 18.81
CA HIS A 51 -2.22 -11.36 20.00
C HIS A 51 -3.12 -10.67 21.02
N ARG A 52 -2.96 -9.36 21.26
CA ARG A 52 -3.83 -8.59 22.16
C ARG A 52 -5.27 -8.53 21.65
N ILE A 53 -5.44 -8.35 20.34
CA ILE A 53 -6.73 -8.39 19.65
C ILE A 53 -7.41 -9.75 19.80
N GLU A 54 -6.68 -10.85 19.64
CA GLU A 54 -7.22 -12.22 19.71
C GLU A 54 -7.48 -12.69 21.16
N ALA A 55 -6.72 -12.19 22.13
CA ALA A 55 -6.87 -12.55 23.55
C ALA A 55 -8.15 -12.00 24.21
N GLN A 56 -8.84 -11.04 23.57
CA GLN A 56 -10.10 -10.48 24.05
C GLN A 56 -11.28 -11.28 23.49
N SER A 57 -12.09 -11.88 24.37
CA SER A 57 -13.24 -12.73 24.02
C SER A 57 -14.53 -11.96 23.67
N ASP A 58 -14.50 -10.63 23.75
CA ASP A 58 -15.72 -9.84 23.76
C ASP A 58 -16.29 -9.56 22.35
N HIS A 59 -17.60 -9.72 22.21
CA HIS A 59 -18.33 -9.73 20.93
C HIS A 59 -18.72 -8.32 20.44
N ASN A 60 -18.38 -7.28 21.21
CA ASN A 60 -18.69 -5.88 20.89
C ASN A 60 -17.76 -5.22 19.86
N ARG A 61 -16.91 -6.01 19.20
CA ARG A 61 -15.91 -5.53 18.24
C ARG A 61 -16.09 -6.15 16.87
N SER A 62 -16.05 -5.30 15.85
CA SER A 62 -15.86 -5.75 14.47
C SER A 62 -14.38 -5.67 14.15
N VAL A 63 -13.76 -6.82 13.88
CA VAL A 63 -12.39 -6.90 13.36
C VAL A 63 -12.47 -7.14 11.88
N CYS A 64 -11.75 -6.33 11.10
CA CYS A 64 -11.58 -6.56 9.68
C CYS A 64 -10.10 -6.82 9.43
N VAL A 65 -9.77 -8.07 9.06
CA VAL A 65 -8.41 -8.43 8.66
C VAL A 65 -8.32 -8.34 7.15
N LEU A 66 -7.72 -7.26 6.64
CA LEU A 66 -7.74 -6.95 5.22
C LEU A 66 -7.10 -8.03 4.34
N HIS A 67 -6.11 -8.77 4.85
CA HIS A 67 -5.47 -9.85 4.10
C HIS A 67 -6.27 -11.18 4.10
N GLU A 68 -7.36 -11.27 4.87
CA GLU A 68 -8.27 -12.43 4.87
C GLU A 68 -9.45 -12.24 3.90
N ILE A 69 -9.58 -11.04 3.30
CA ILE A 69 -10.53 -10.78 2.21
C ILE A 69 -10.16 -11.65 1.00
N GLU A 70 -11.17 -12.21 0.34
CA GLU A 70 -10.99 -13.05 -0.83
C GLU A 70 -10.18 -12.31 -1.90
N LYS A 71 -9.03 -12.88 -2.31
CA LYS A 71 -8.12 -12.24 -3.26
C LYS A 71 -8.79 -11.93 -4.59
N SER A 72 -9.71 -12.78 -5.03
CA SER A 72 -10.50 -12.58 -6.26
C SER A 72 -11.37 -11.33 -6.20
N LEU A 73 -11.93 -11.01 -5.03
CA LEU A 73 -12.75 -9.82 -4.82
C LEU A 73 -11.87 -8.56 -4.90
N VAL A 74 -10.72 -8.57 -4.21
CA VAL A 74 -9.77 -7.45 -4.26
C VAL A 74 -9.23 -7.25 -5.68
N GLU A 75 -8.90 -8.34 -6.39
CA GLU A 75 -8.47 -8.27 -7.79
C GLU A 75 -9.56 -7.69 -8.70
N ALA A 76 -10.83 -8.05 -8.49
CA ALA A 76 -11.96 -7.52 -9.24
C ALA A 76 -12.14 -6.01 -9.00
N ASP A 77 -12.04 -5.56 -7.74
CA ASP A 77 -12.11 -4.14 -7.40
C ASP A 77 -10.92 -3.35 -7.98
N ILE A 78 -9.71 -3.94 -7.98
CA ILE A 78 -8.55 -3.35 -8.64
C ILE A 78 -8.75 -3.27 -10.16
N LYS A 79 -9.31 -4.31 -10.79
CA LYS A 79 -9.66 -4.27 -12.22
C LYS A 79 -10.64 -3.12 -12.49
N LEU A 80 -11.67 -2.96 -11.65
CA LEU A 80 -12.65 -1.88 -11.79
C LEU A 80 -11.97 -0.50 -11.69
N TYR A 81 -11.09 -0.31 -10.71
CA TYR A 81 -10.31 0.92 -10.55
C TYR A 81 -9.41 1.19 -11.78
N LEU A 82 -8.72 0.17 -12.30
CA LEU A 82 -7.91 0.29 -13.51
C LEU A 82 -8.76 0.62 -14.75
N CYS A 83 -9.95 0.03 -14.89
CA CYS A 83 -10.88 0.34 -15.97
C CYS A 83 -11.32 1.81 -15.93
N ASP A 84 -11.63 2.34 -14.74
CA ASP A 84 -12.03 3.74 -14.58
C ASP A 84 -10.88 4.70 -14.96
N GLU A 85 -9.67 4.39 -14.52
CA GLU A 85 -8.49 5.26 -14.71
C GLU A 85 -7.80 5.12 -16.08
N LEU A 86 -7.92 3.97 -16.74
CA LEU A 86 -7.16 3.64 -17.97
C LEU A 86 -8.02 3.12 -19.13
N GLY A 87 -9.32 2.88 -18.95
CA GLY A 87 -10.17 2.16 -19.90
C GLY A 87 -10.27 2.77 -21.30
N ASN A 88 -10.04 4.08 -21.43
CA ASN A 88 -10.07 4.76 -22.73
C ASN A 88 -8.76 4.63 -23.54
N GLY A 89 -7.69 4.09 -22.95
CA GLY A 89 -6.36 4.03 -23.59
C GLY A 89 -5.63 2.70 -23.43
N VAL A 90 -6.24 1.72 -22.76
CA VAL A 90 -5.64 0.41 -22.47
C VAL A 90 -6.62 -0.70 -22.83
N SER A 91 -6.13 -1.76 -23.45
CA SER A 91 -6.97 -2.90 -23.83
C SER A 91 -7.50 -3.64 -22.61
N GLU A 92 -8.67 -4.28 -22.71
CA GLU A 92 -9.21 -5.09 -21.59
C GLU A 92 -8.23 -6.20 -21.17
N HIS A 93 -7.55 -6.81 -22.14
CA HIS A 93 -6.53 -7.82 -21.87
C HIS A 93 -5.41 -7.28 -20.96
N ASP A 94 -4.91 -6.07 -21.25
CA ASP A 94 -3.83 -5.46 -20.47
C ASP A 94 -4.31 -4.98 -19.09
N LEU A 95 -5.56 -4.51 -18.98
CA LEU A 95 -6.18 -4.19 -17.68
C LEU A 95 -6.28 -5.44 -16.79
N ILE A 96 -6.69 -6.59 -17.35
CA ILE A 96 -6.72 -7.86 -16.63
C ILE A 96 -5.31 -8.26 -16.19
N LYS A 97 -4.30 -8.09 -17.06
CA LYS A 97 -2.91 -8.40 -16.74
C LYS A 97 -2.37 -7.49 -15.62
N LEU A 98 -2.68 -6.19 -15.65
CA LEU A 98 -2.32 -5.23 -14.60
C LEU A 98 -3.00 -5.57 -13.27
N ALA A 99 -4.29 -5.94 -13.30
CA ALA A 99 -5.02 -6.34 -12.09
C ALA A 99 -4.38 -7.58 -11.44
N LYS A 100 -4.10 -8.63 -12.24
CA LYS A 100 -3.42 -9.84 -11.77
C LYS A 100 -2.06 -9.56 -11.14
N ARG A 101 -1.27 -8.65 -11.73
CA ARG A 101 0.04 -8.26 -11.20
C ARG A 101 -0.04 -7.40 -9.95
N SER A 102 -1.11 -6.61 -9.83
CA SER A 102 -1.39 -5.84 -8.61
C SER A 102 -1.69 -6.77 -7.42
N GLY A 103 -2.18 -7.99 -7.69
CA GLY A 103 -2.57 -8.93 -6.64
C GLY A 103 -3.64 -8.31 -5.74
N ASN A 104 -3.31 -8.10 -4.46
CA ASN A 104 -4.18 -7.45 -3.48
C ASN A 104 -3.74 -6.01 -3.13
N LEU A 105 -2.87 -5.39 -3.92
CA LEU A 105 -2.23 -4.12 -3.61
C LEU A 105 -2.74 -3.00 -4.51
N PHE A 106 -3.71 -2.21 -4.02
CA PHE A 106 -4.14 -0.98 -4.70
C PHE A 106 -3.00 0.01 -4.94
N ILE A 107 -1.99 0.03 -4.06
CA ILE A 107 -0.80 0.86 -4.22
C ILE A 107 -0.01 0.50 -5.49
N TYR A 108 -0.01 -0.78 -5.90
CA TYR A 108 0.57 -1.20 -7.18
C TYR A 108 -0.19 -0.53 -8.32
N ALA A 109 -1.52 -0.73 -8.34
CA ALA A 109 -2.37 -0.20 -9.41
C ALA A 109 -2.26 1.33 -9.53
N ALA A 110 -2.36 2.05 -8.41
CA ALA A 110 -2.24 3.50 -8.39
C ALA A 110 -0.86 3.99 -8.87
N THR A 111 0.22 3.29 -8.48
CA THR A 111 1.58 3.62 -8.92
C THR A 111 1.76 3.33 -10.41
N ALA A 112 1.25 2.19 -10.90
CA ALA A 112 1.27 1.85 -12.31
C ALA A 112 0.50 2.88 -13.15
N ILE A 113 -0.70 3.32 -12.73
CA ILE A 113 -1.47 4.37 -13.40
C ILE A 113 -0.67 5.67 -13.51
N ARG A 114 -0.08 6.14 -12.40
CA ARG A 114 0.75 7.36 -12.37
C ARG A 114 1.97 7.26 -13.30
N TYR A 115 2.55 6.07 -13.38
CA TYR A 115 3.63 5.81 -14.33
C TYR A 115 3.11 5.76 -15.77
N ILE A 116 1.99 5.13 -16.05
CA ILE A 116 1.44 5.04 -17.41
C ILE A 116 0.93 6.41 -17.91
N ARG A 117 0.50 7.29 -17.01
CA ARG A 117 -0.01 8.64 -17.33
C ARG A 117 0.87 9.74 -16.71
N PRO A 118 2.09 10.01 -17.24
CA PRO A 118 2.99 11.03 -16.68
C PRO A 118 2.35 12.41 -16.50
N THR A 119 1.53 12.81 -17.46
CA THR A 119 0.84 14.10 -17.49
C THR A 119 -0.59 14.03 -16.92
N GLY A 120 -1.03 12.85 -16.48
CA GLY A 120 -2.38 12.60 -15.97
C GLY A 120 -3.49 12.57 -17.01
N THR A 121 -3.22 12.89 -18.29
CA THR A 121 -4.26 12.97 -19.33
C THR A 121 -4.21 11.78 -20.27
N MET A 122 -3.06 11.49 -20.87
CA MET A 122 -2.89 10.45 -21.88
C MET A 122 -2.08 9.26 -21.37
N VAL A 123 -2.42 8.07 -21.88
CA VAL A 123 -1.66 6.84 -21.69
C VAL A 123 -0.41 6.91 -22.57
N ASP A 124 0.74 6.66 -21.95
CA ASP A 124 2.01 6.47 -22.63
C ASP A 124 2.18 4.98 -22.96
N PRO A 125 2.17 4.59 -24.25
CA PRO A 125 2.21 3.18 -24.65
C PRO A 125 3.55 2.52 -24.32
N ASP A 126 4.67 3.24 -24.37
CA ASP A 126 5.99 2.70 -24.06
C ASP A 126 6.11 2.40 -22.56
N ARG A 127 5.55 3.27 -21.72
CA ARG A 127 5.50 3.06 -20.26
C ARG A 127 4.54 1.94 -19.88
N LEU A 128 3.41 1.81 -20.58
CA LEU A 128 2.49 0.68 -20.43
C LEU A 128 3.19 -0.64 -20.78
N GLU A 129 3.85 -0.72 -21.94
CA GLU A 129 4.58 -1.91 -22.37
C GLU A 129 5.72 -2.25 -21.39
N THR A 130 6.46 -1.25 -20.94
CA THR A 130 7.53 -1.41 -19.93
C THR A 130 7.00 -2.06 -18.66
N ILE A 131 5.85 -1.61 -18.13
CA ILE A 131 5.23 -2.28 -17.01
C ILE A 131 4.84 -3.68 -17.44
N LEU A 132 4.05 -3.89 -18.49
CA LEU A 132 3.52 -5.22 -18.85
C LEU A 132 4.57 -6.29 -19.17
N THR A 133 5.77 -5.91 -19.62
CA THR A 133 6.85 -6.82 -20.06
C THR A 133 7.89 -7.11 -18.98
N SER A 134 7.91 -6.38 -17.87
CA SER A 134 8.87 -6.62 -16.78
C SER A 134 8.82 -8.07 -16.28
N SER A 135 9.90 -8.83 -16.55
CA SER A 135 9.99 -10.29 -16.38
C SER A 135 9.93 -10.75 -14.92
N THR A 136 9.28 -11.90 -14.69
CA THR A 136 9.05 -12.51 -13.39
C THR A 136 10.22 -13.39 -12.94
N ASN A 137 11.23 -12.82 -12.27
CA ASN A 137 12.31 -13.59 -11.65
C ASN A 137 12.43 -13.31 -10.15
N SER A 138 11.44 -13.70 -9.33
CA SER A 138 11.65 -13.88 -7.87
C SER A 138 10.42 -14.46 -7.18
N GLY A 139 10.64 -15.47 -6.32
CA GLY A 139 9.61 -16.20 -5.56
C GLY A 139 9.23 -15.58 -4.21
N PHE A 140 9.29 -14.26 -4.06
CA PHE A 140 8.95 -13.57 -2.81
C PHE A 140 7.55 -12.94 -2.82
N GLN A 141 6.92 -12.88 -1.64
CA GLN A 141 5.53 -12.49 -1.41
C GLN A 141 5.22 -11.00 -1.69
N HIS A 142 6.24 -10.15 -1.88
CA HIS A 142 6.15 -8.74 -2.31
C HIS A 142 6.84 -8.48 -3.66
N SER A 143 7.20 -9.54 -4.38
CA SER A 143 8.06 -9.40 -5.55
C SER A 143 7.48 -8.50 -6.65
N GLU A 144 6.15 -8.42 -6.82
CA GLU A 144 5.56 -7.60 -7.88
C GLU A 144 5.63 -6.11 -7.59
N ILE A 145 5.40 -5.67 -6.35
CA ILE A 145 5.52 -4.24 -6.01
C ILE A 145 6.98 -3.77 -6.04
N ASP A 146 7.92 -4.62 -5.58
CA ASP A 146 9.34 -4.33 -5.66
C ASP A 146 9.81 -4.25 -7.11
N LYS A 147 9.32 -5.15 -7.97
CA LYS A 147 9.56 -5.09 -9.42
C LYS A 147 9.01 -3.80 -10.03
N LEU A 148 7.78 -3.41 -9.68
CA LEU A 148 7.19 -2.17 -10.18
C LEU A 148 8.08 -0.98 -9.81
N TYR A 149 8.46 -0.82 -8.55
CA TYR A 149 9.34 0.27 -8.13
C TYR A 149 10.70 0.20 -8.82
N THR A 150 11.30 -0.98 -8.93
CA THR A 150 12.60 -1.17 -9.60
C THR A 150 12.51 -0.77 -11.06
N THR A 151 11.53 -1.25 -11.81
CA THR A 151 11.31 -0.90 -13.22
C THR A 151 11.10 0.60 -13.40
N ILE A 152 10.31 1.25 -12.54
CA ILE A 152 10.08 2.70 -12.59
C ILE A 152 11.37 3.48 -12.31
N LEU A 153 12.12 3.07 -11.28
CA LEU A 153 13.37 3.72 -10.90
C LEU A 153 14.43 3.54 -11.99
N GLU A 154 14.60 2.34 -12.55
CA GLU A 154 15.53 2.09 -13.65
C GLU A 154 15.18 2.91 -14.89
N ALA A 155 13.90 2.94 -15.29
CA ALA A 155 13.45 3.75 -16.40
C ALA A 155 13.71 5.25 -16.18
N ALA A 156 13.51 5.75 -14.95
CA ALA A 156 13.83 7.12 -14.60
C ALA A 156 15.35 7.39 -14.64
N MET A 157 16.18 6.46 -14.16
CA MET A 157 17.64 6.61 -14.12
C MET A 157 18.26 6.60 -15.52
N HIS A 158 17.71 5.79 -16.44
CA HIS A 158 18.25 5.59 -17.79
C HIS A 158 17.52 6.41 -18.88
N GLN A 159 16.71 7.39 -18.49
CA GLN A 159 16.01 8.25 -19.43
C GLN A 159 17.00 8.98 -20.36
N SER A 160 16.73 8.93 -21.67
CA SER A 160 17.60 9.49 -22.71
C SER A 160 17.88 10.98 -22.48
N GLY A 161 19.16 11.37 -22.48
CA GLY A 161 19.61 12.75 -22.27
C GLY A 161 20.15 13.05 -20.87
N ARG A 162 20.15 12.09 -19.95
CA ARG A 162 20.64 12.28 -18.58
C ARG A 162 22.16 12.07 -18.48
N GLU A 163 22.87 13.06 -17.96
CA GLU A 163 24.33 12.97 -17.81
C GLU A 163 24.72 11.99 -16.67
N PRO A 164 25.90 11.34 -16.73
CA PRO A 164 26.35 10.43 -15.68
C PRO A 164 26.36 11.07 -14.28
N GLN A 165 26.66 12.38 -14.22
CA GLN A 165 26.66 13.13 -12.97
C GLN A 165 25.26 13.28 -12.38
N GLU A 166 24.24 13.51 -13.21
CA GLU A 166 22.83 13.60 -12.78
C GLU A 166 22.33 12.24 -12.27
N GLN A 167 22.70 11.15 -12.95
CA GLN A 167 22.39 9.79 -12.48
C GLN A 167 23.04 9.53 -11.11
N GLN A 168 24.29 9.94 -10.92
CA GLN A 168 24.97 9.79 -9.63
C GLN A 168 24.31 10.63 -8.53
N GLN A 169 23.87 11.85 -8.83
CA GLN A 169 23.14 12.70 -7.89
C GLN A 169 21.78 12.10 -7.50
N MET A 170 21.00 11.60 -8.45
CA MET A 170 19.74 10.90 -8.14
C MET A 170 19.98 9.70 -7.25
N ARG A 171 20.99 8.88 -7.58
CA ARG A 171 21.34 7.72 -6.77
C ARG A 171 21.70 8.14 -5.35
N LEU A 172 22.46 9.22 -5.17
CA LEU A 172 22.81 9.75 -3.86
C LEU A 172 21.58 10.24 -3.09
N ILE A 173 20.64 10.93 -3.74
CA ILE A 173 19.39 11.40 -3.11
C ILE A 173 18.56 10.21 -2.67
N LEU A 174 18.37 9.21 -3.54
CA LEU A 174 17.61 7.99 -3.22
C LEU A 174 18.28 7.22 -2.07
N TRP A 175 19.60 7.04 -2.12
CA TRP A 175 20.37 6.41 -1.05
C TRP A 175 20.21 7.18 0.27
N THR A 176 20.30 8.50 0.22
CA THR A 176 20.12 9.34 1.40
C THR A 176 18.69 9.20 1.95
N ALA A 177 17.66 9.25 1.10
CA ALA A 177 16.27 9.09 1.53
C ALA A 177 16.01 7.72 2.18
N VAL A 178 16.57 6.65 1.61
CA VAL A 178 16.48 5.29 2.18
C VAL A 178 17.26 5.19 3.49
N CYS A 179 18.49 5.72 3.55
CA CYS A 179 19.35 5.63 4.73
C CYS A 179 19.00 6.63 5.84
N THR A 180 18.28 7.70 5.55
CA THR A 180 17.86 8.69 6.55
C THR A 180 16.70 8.21 7.44
N ARG A 181 16.14 7.02 7.17
CA ARG A 181 15.21 6.34 8.09
C ARG A 181 15.45 4.82 8.18
N GLU A 182 16.28 4.44 9.14
CA GLU A 182 15.98 3.45 10.20
C GLU A 182 16.81 3.82 11.45
N GLN A 183 16.44 4.91 12.15
CA GLN A 183 16.77 5.09 13.56
C GLN A 183 15.47 4.91 14.36
N GLN A 184 15.13 3.66 14.64
CA GLN A 184 14.49 3.15 15.87
C GLN A 184 13.98 1.72 15.59
N ARG A 185 14.84 0.74 15.92
CA ARG A 185 14.42 -0.59 16.37
C ARG A 185 14.52 -0.62 17.89
#